data_AF-A0A9N9J0T4-F1
#
_entry.id   AF-A0A9N9J0T4-F1
#
_cell.length_a   1.000
_cell.length_b   1.000
_cell.length_c   1.000
_cell.angle_alpha   90.00
_cell.angle_beta   90.00
_cell.angle_gamma   90.00
#
_symmetry.space_group_name_H-M   'P 1'
#
loop_
_entity.id
_entity.type
_entity.pdbx_description
1 polymer ?
#
loop_
_entity_poly.entity_id
_entity_poly.type
_entity_poly.pdbx_seq_one_letter_code
_entity_poly.pdbx_strand_id
1 'polypeptide(L)'
;MGKNKPNRHRLTKFIDVLKEKSNEYNRFAICIACKEARGQDYAYSNKFVNTKWLVKSHLKNCIYFKNEKGEDEAKKILDDTDSEKFKKKRQCE
;
A
#
# COMPACT_ATOMS: atom_id res chain seq x y z
N MET A 1 -0.37 -27.91 11.65
CA MET A 1 -0.39 -26.51 12.15
C MET A 1 -1.02 -25.62 11.08
N GLY A 2 -2.34 -25.45 11.13
CA GLY A 2 -3.08 -24.65 10.15
C GLY A 2 -2.75 -23.16 10.31
N LYS A 3 -2.01 -22.60 9.35
CA LYS A 3 -1.78 -21.15 9.32
C LYS A 3 -3.09 -20.51 8.84
N ASN A 4 -3.94 -20.12 9.79
CA ASN A 4 -5.06 -19.21 9.58
C ASN A 4 -4.49 -17.90 9.01
N LYS A 5 -4.32 -17.83 7.69
CA LYS A 5 -3.81 -16.64 7.02
C LYS A 5 -4.92 -15.60 7.14
N PRO A 6 -4.74 -14.50 7.89
CA PRO A 6 -5.67 -13.39 7.77
C PRO A 6 -5.69 -13.03 6.28
N ASN A 7 -6.88 -12.85 5.72
CA ASN A 7 -7.10 -12.56 4.31
C ASN A 7 -6.31 -11.30 3.93
N ARG A 8 -5.05 -11.52 3.53
CA ARG A 8 -4.06 -10.49 3.31
C ARG A 8 -4.41 -9.90 1.96
N HIS A 9 -4.99 -8.71 1.96
CA HIS A 9 -5.24 -7.92 0.76
C HIS A 9 -4.05 -8.00 -0.20
N ARG A 10 -4.27 -8.15 -1.51
CA ARG A 10 -3.20 -8.27 -2.53
C ARG A 10 -2.10 -7.20 -2.37
N LEU A 11 -2.46 -6.01 -1.90
CA LEU A 11 -1.54 -4.90 -1.65
C LEU A 11 -0.55 -5.12 -0.49
N THR A 12 -0.83 -6.01 0.47
CA THR A 12 0.12 -6.35 1.56
C THR A 12 1.39 -7.03 1.07
N LYS A 13 1.47 -7.42 -0.21
CA LYS A 13 2.71 -7.90 -0.83
C LYS A 13 3.68 -6.77 -1.19
N PHE A 14 3.19 -5.53 -1.27
CA PHE A 14 3.98 -4.35 -1.69
C PHE A 14 4.29 -3.41 -0.52
N ILE A 15 3.83 -3.77 0.68
CA ILE A 15 4.06 -3.01 1.91
C ILE A 15 4.59 -3.94 2.99
N ASP A 16 5.44 -3.40 3.84
CA ASP A 16 5.93 -4.08 5.04
C ASP A 16 5.19 -3.49 6.24
N VAL A 17 4.42 -4.32 6.94
CA VAL A 17 3.61 -3.88 8.09
C VAL A 17 4.50 -3.89 9.33
N LEU A 18 4.72 -2.71 9.90
CA LEU A 18 5.50 -2.53 11.11
C LEU A 18 4.77 -3.15 12.32
N LYS A 19 5.56 -3.53 13.33
CA LYS A 19 5.00 -3.94 14.64
C LYS A 19 4.40 -2.76 15.40
N GLU A 20 4.78 -1.54 15.03
CA GLU A 20 4.28 -0.30 15.61
C GLU A 20 2.79 -0.10 15.29
N LYS A 21 2.00 0.18 16.32
CA LYS A 21 0.58 0.49 16.20
C LYS A 21 0.44 1.97 15.89
N SER A 22 -0.33 2.30 14.86
CA SER A 22 -0.80 3.67 14.64
C SER A 22 -1.91 4.00 15.61
N ASN A 23 -2.91 3.11 15.69
CA ASN A 23 -4.07 3.22 16.57
C ASN A 23 -4.32 1.86 17.22
N GLU A 24 -5.32 1.78 18.11
CA GLU A 24 -5.75 0.53 18.75
C GLU A 24 -6.00 -0.61 17.74
N TYR A 25 -6.52 -0.28 16.56
CA TYR A 25 -6.92 -1.23 15.51
C TYR A 25 -5.91 -1.38 14.36
N ASN A 26 -5.17 -0.31 14.03
CA ASN A 26 -4.35 -0.25 12.82
C ASN A 26 -2.86 -0.14 13.14
N ARG A 27 -2.03 -0.81 12.32
CA ARG A 27 -0.57 -0.75 12.39
C ARG A 27 -0.01 0.19 11.33
N PHE A 28 1.21 0.67 11.54
CA PHE A 28 1.95 1.36 10.48
C PHE A 28 2.45 0.35 9.44
N ALA A 29 2.63 0.83 8.23
CA ALA A 29 3.22 0.12 7.13
C ALA A 29 4.15 1.03 6.34
N ILE A 30 5.14 0.45 5.71
CA ILE A 30 6.08 1.13 4.83
C ILE A 30 6.01 0.50 3.44
N CYS A 31 6.25 1.29 2.40
CA CYS A 31 6.30 0.77 1.04
C CYS A 31 7.62 0.03 0.81
N ILE A 32 7.54 -1.22 0.32
CA ILE A 32 8.72 -2.04 0.05
C ILE A 32 9.55 -1.42 -1.07
N ALA A 33 8.91 -0.96 -2.15
CA ALA A 33 9.61 -0.31 -3.27
C ALA A 33 10.35 0.97 -2.82
N CYS A 34 9.77 1.76 -1.91
CA CYS A 34 10.47 2.91 -1.32
C CYS A 34 11.68 2.48 -0.49
N LYS A 35 11.55 1.40 0.28
CA LYS A 35 12.64 0.83 1.08
C LYS A 35 13.78 0.33 0.20
N GLU A 36 13.48 -0.34 -0.90
CA GLU A 36 14.51 -0.87 -1.81
C GLU A 36 15.18 0.24 -2.61
N ALA A 37 14.43 1.27 -3.03
CA ALA A 37 14.97 2.33 -3.87
C ALA A 37 15.73 3.43 -3.09
N ARG A 38 15.28 3.80 -1.89
CA ARG A 38 15.87 4.90 -1.09
C ARG A 38 16.42 4.46 0.25
N GLY A 39 16.26 3.19 0.62
CA GLY A 39 16.68 2.66 1.89
C GLY A 39 15.58 2.71 2.97
N GLN A 40 15.87 2.03 4.08
CA GLN A 40 14.93 1.87 5.18
C GLN A 40 14.58 3.19 5.86
N ASP A 41 15.53 4.09 6.05
CA ASP A 41 15.30 5.37 6.75
C ASP A 41 14.24 6.24 6.06
N TYR A 42 14.33 6.36 4.73
CA TYR A 42 13.34 7.06 3.91
C TYR A 42 11.96 6.40 4.00
N ALA A 43 11.91 5.06 3.97
CA ALA A 43 10.67 4.32 4.08
C ALA A 43 10.00 4.46 5.46
N TYR A 44 10.79 4.50 6.53
CA TYR A 44 10.29 4.75 7.90
C TYR A 44 9.80 6.19 8.08
N SER A 45 10.48 7.18 7.50
CA SER A 45 10.02 8.58 7.47
C SER A 45 8.71 8.75 6.69
N ASN A 46 8.48 7.90 5.68
CA ASN A 46 7.26 7.88 4.87
C ASN A 46 6.31 6.73 5.27
N LYS A 47 6.35 6.28 6.52
CA LYS A 47 5.40 5.27 7.02
C LYS A 47 3.97 5.80 6.99
N PHE A 48 3.01 4.95 6.67
CA PHE A 48 1.60 5.27 6.61
C PHE A 48 0.79 4.22 7.36
N VAL A 49 -0.44 4.55 7.73
CA VAL A 49 -1.33 3.60 8.39
C VAL A 49 -1.72 2.51 7.39
N ASN A 50 -1.69 1.25 7.81
CA ASN A 50 -2.05 0.07 7.00
C ASN A 50 -3.57 0.01 6.75
N THR A 51 -4.11 0.98 6.00
CA THR A 51 -5.48 0.99 5.50
C THR A 51 -5.47 0.87 3.99
N LYS A 52 -6.43 0.13 3.44
CA LYS A 52 -6.55 -0.09 1.98
C LYS A 52 -6.47 1.21 1.18
N TRP A 53 -7.12 2.27 1.67
CA TRP A 53 -7.15 3.59 1.03
C TRP A 53 -5.78 4.28 1.01
N LEU A 54 -5.07 4.33 2.14
CA LEU A 54 -3.75 4.97 2.21
C LEU A 54 -2.71 4.19 1.42
N VAL A 55 -2.73 2.86 1.51
CA VAL A 55 -1.83 1.99 0.73
C VAL A 55 -2.04 2.22 -0.76
N LYS A 56 -3.28 2.24 -1.24
CA LYS A 56 -3.61 2.50 -2.64
C LYS A 56 -3.16 3.90 -3.07
N SER A 57 -3.44 4.92 -2.25
CA SER A 57 -3.04 6.31 -2.53
C SER A 57 -1.51 6.46 -2.60
N HIS A 58 -0.79 5.84 -1.67
CA HIS A 58 0.67 5.84 -1.67
C HIS A 58 1.23 5.14 -2.90
N LEU A 59 0.81 3.90 -3.18
CA LEU A 59 1.29 3.13 -4.33
C LEU A 59 0.95 3.81 -5.68
N LYS A 60 -0.20 4.49 -5.78
CA LYS A 60 -0.58 5.27 -6.97
C LYS A 60 0.38 6.44 -7.24
N ASN A 61 0.90 7.08 -6.19
CA ASN A 61 1.84 8.20 -6.30
C ASN A 61 3.31 7.76 -6.19
N CYS A 62 3.57 6.51 -5.81
CA CYS A 62 4.91 5.99 -5.60
C CYS A 62 5.60 5.72 -6.94
N ILE A 63 6.56 6.58 -7.29
CA ILE A 63 7.36 6.47 -8.51
C ILE A 63 8.18 5.17 -8.48
N TYR A 64 8.72 4.77 -7.33
CA TYR A 64 9.51 3.55 -7.21
C TYR A 64 8.69 2.29 -7.49
N PHE A 65 7.47 2.22 -6.95
CA PHE A 65 6.54 1.12 -7.22
C PHE A 65 6.19 1.02 -8.71
N LYS A 66 5.91 2.17 -9.34
CA LYS A 66 5.65 2.25 -10.77
C LYS A 66 6.84 1.83 -11.62
N ASN A 67 8.06 2.20 -11.23
CA ASN A 67 9.27 1.79 -11.95
C ASN A 67 9.57 0.30 -11.78
N GLU A 68 9.33 -0.27 -10.59
CA GLU A 68 9.57 -1.69 -10.32
C GLU A 68 8.59 -2.61 -11.05
N LYS A 69 7.31 -2.26 -11.10
CA LYS A 69 6.27 -3.07 -11.77
C LYS A 69 5.99 -2.69 -13.22
N GLY A 70 6.32 -1.47 -13.61
CA GLY A 70 5.78 -0.83 -14.81
C GLY A 70 4.44 -0.15 -14.51
N GLU A 71 4.22 1.04 -15.05
CA GLU A 71 3.03 1.85 -14.76
C GLU A 71 1.71 1.14 -15.07
N ASP A 72 1.65 0.36 -16.15
CA ASP A 72 0.46 -0.37 -16.57
C ASP A 72 0.08 -1.48 -15.56
N GLU A 73 1.06 -2.28 -15.14
CA GLU A 73 0.88 -3.34 -14.15
C GLU A 73 0.59 -2.77 -12.77
N ALA A 74 1.28 -1.70 -12.37
CA ALA A 74 1.00 -0.98 -11.14
C ALA A 74 -0.46 -0.50 -11.11
N LYS A 75 -0.96 0.04 -12.23
CA LYS A 75 -2.35 0.48 -12.36
C LYS A 75 -3.32 -0.70 -12.27
N LYS A 76 -3.06 -1.82 -12.94
CA LYS A 76 -3.89 -3.05 -12.84
C LYS A 76 -3.95 -3.58 -11.42
N ILE A 77 -2.84 -3.63 -10.69
CA ILE A 77 -2.80 -4.07 -9.29
C ILE A 77 -3.68 -3.19 -8.39
N LEU A 78 -3.67 -1.88 -8.64
CA LEU A 78 -4.47 -0.91 -7.88
C LEU A 78 -5.96 -0.95 -8.26
N ASP A 79 -6.27 -1.25 -9.53
CA ASP A 79 -7.62 -1.35 -10.09
C ASP A 79 -8.32 -2.66 -9.67
N ASP A 80 -7.61 -3.78 -9.73
CA ASP A 80 -8.11 -5.09 -9.30
C ASP A 80 -8.51 -5.10 -7.81
N THR A 81 -7.81 -4.31 -7.00
CA THR A 81 -8.15 -4.12 -5.58
C THR A 81 -9.48 -3.37 -5.37
N ASP A 82 -10.01 -2.69 -6.38
CA ASP A 82 -11.24 -1.89 -6.36
C ASP A 82 -12.51 -2.65 -6.78
N SER A 83 -12.41 -3.88 -7.32
CA SER A 83 -13.57 -4.60 -7.86
C SER A 83 -14.67 -4.91 -6.82
N GLU A 84 -14.43 -4.65 -5.54
CA GLU A 84 -15.51 -4.42 -4.56
C GLU A 84 -15.83 -2.92 -4.48
N LYS A 85 -16.70 -2.49 -5.40
CA LYS A 85 -17.55 -1.27 -5.43
C LYS A 85 -17.23 -0.18 -4.38
N PHE A 86 -17.01 1.06 -4.83
CA PHE A 86 -18.03 2.13 -4.74
C PHE A 86 -17.54 3.44 -5.39
N LYS A 87 -18.35 3.95 -6.31
CA LYS A 87 -18.34 5.33 -6.80
C LYS A 87 -18.21 6.31 -5.61
N LYS A 88 -17.22 7.22 -5.62
CA LYS A 88 -17.49 8.58 -5.13
C LYS A 88 -16.63 9.65 -5.82
N LYS A 89 -17.39 10.49 -6.52
CA LYS A 89 -17.11 11.76 -7.17
C LYS A 89 -16.56 12.80 -6.19
N ARG A 90 -15.57 13.59 -6.63
CA ARG A 90 -15.24 15.01 -6.31
C ARG A 90 -14.00 15.33 -7.15
N GLN A 91 -14.12 15.90 -8.36
CA GLN A 91 -14.48 17.28 -8.72
C GLN A 91 -13.63 18.33 -7.97
N CYS A 92 -12.66 18.88 -8.69
CA CYS A 92 -12.06 20.24 -8.63
C CYS A 92 -11.95 20.62 -10.12
N GLU A 93 -12.40 21.75 -10.63
CA GLU A 93 -12.86 23.04 -10.06
C GLU A 93 -14.21 23.46 -10.69
#